data_AF-A0A5N5T6A6-F1
#
_entry.id   AF-A0A5N5T6A6-F1
#
_cell.length_a   1.000
_cell.length_b   1.000
_cell.length_c   1.000
_cell.angle_alpha   90.00
_cell.angle_beta   90.00
_cell.angle_gamma   90.00
#
_symmetry.space_group_name_H-M   'P 1'
#
loop_
_entity.id
_entity.type
_entity.pdbx_description
1 polymer ?
#
loop_
_entity_poly.entity_id
_entity_poly.type
_entity_poly.pdbx_seq_one_letter_code
_entity_poly.pdbx_strand_id
1 'polypeptide(L)'
;MFFFISLGESVPVTKTPLTVSDEGEIYSSERHKRHTLFCGTSVIQTRYYGKEQVLAVVVRTGFSTAKGELVRSILFPRSIVFKFYDASMKFIQIMFVISSIGMSYSLYLHLVRDKPIVTTIIRTLDIVTIVVPPALPAAMTVGTYYAQNRLKKMGIFCISPPRINVCGKLKLVCFDK
;
A
#
# COMPACT_ATOMS: atom_id res chain seq x y z
N MET A 1 -25.84 -9.92 27.05
CA MET A 1 -25.08 -10.95 26.31
C MET A 1 -23.61 -10.56 26.37
N PHE A 2 -22.71 -11.44 26.80
CA PHE A 2 -21.27 -11.14 26.89
C PHE A 2 -20.56 -11.62 25.62
N PHE A 3 -19.80 -10.71 24.99
CA PHE A 3 -19.00 -10.96 23.79
C PHE A 3 -17.57 -10.54 24.02
N PHE A 4 -16.62 -11.29 23.46
CA PHE A 4 -15.34 -10.69 23.09
C PHE A 4 -15.54 -9.92 21.78
N ILE A 5 -15.18 -8.63 21.72
CA ILE A 5 -15.15 -7.92 20.44
C ILE A 5 -13.75 -7.42 20.11
N SER A 6 -13.33 -7.87 18.93
CA SER A 6 -12.23 -7.38 18.09
C SER A 6 -10.84 -7.75 18.57
N LEU A 7 -10.00 -8.14 17.60
CA LEU A 7 -8.57 -8.34 17.76
C LEU A 7 -7.98 -7.22 18.63
N GLY A 8 -7.51 -7.55 19.83
CA GLY A 8 -6.72 -6.65 20.68
C GLY A 8 -7.25 -6.39 22.10
N GLU A 9 -8.56 -6.54 22.37
CA GLU A 9 -9.08 -6.35 23.74
C GLU A 9 -9.36 -7.68 24.43
N SER A 10 -8.74 -7.89 25.59
CA SER A 10 -8.82 -9.11 26.40
C SER A 10 -10.03 -9.15 27.35
N VAL A 11 -10.89 -8.12 27.34
CA VAL A 11 -12.02 -7.98 28.27
C VAL A 11 -13.35 -8.22 27.55
N PRO A 12 -14.25 -9.06 28.09
CA PRO A 12 -15.57 -9.28 27.51
C PRO A 12 -16.45 -8.03 27.66
N VAL A 13 -17.09 -7.63 26.56
CA VAL A 13 -18.00 -6.51 26.47
C VAL A 13 -19.45 -6.99 26.47
N THR A 14 -20.29 -6.39 27.31
CA THR A 14 -21.73 -6.68 27.35
C THR A 14 -22.47 -5.94 26.24
N LYS A 15 -23.27 -6.65 25.46
CA LYS A 15 -24.23 -6.11 24.49
C LYS A 15 -25.64 -6.17 25.05
N THR A 16 -26.39 -5.09 24.83
CA THR A 16 -27.78 -4.90 25.25
C THR A 16 -28.72 -4.84 24.05
N PRO A 17 -29.99 -5.24 24.20
CA PRO A 17 -30.99 -5.04 23.15
C PRO A 17 -31.22 -3.55 22.89
N LEU A 18 -31.76 -3.22 21.72
CA LEU A 18 -32.23 -1.87 21.41
C LEU A 18 -33.32 -1.48 22.42
N THR A 19 -33.21 -0.27 22.99
CA THR A 19 -34.19 0.25 23.95
C THR A 19 -35.27 1.04 23.23
N VAL A 20 -36.49 1.03 23.77
CA VAL A 20 -37.68 1.72 23.22
C VAL A 20 -37.43 3.22 22.98
N SER A 21 -36.50 3.84 23.70
CA SER A 21 -36.07 5.23 23.50
C SER A 21 -35.48 5.53 22.11
N ASP A 22 -35.01 4.51 21.39
CA ASP A 22 -34.45 4.62 20.04
C ASP A 22 -35.51 4.32 18.95
N GLU A 23 -36.78 4.11 19.33
CA GLU A 23 -37.88 3.82 18.40
C GLU A 23 -38.27 5.08 17.61
N GLY A 24 -37.58 5.28 16.49
CA GLY A 24 -37.76 6.40 15.59
C GLY A 24 -36.46 6.84 14.91
N GLU A 25 -35.31 6.44 15.44
CA GLU A 25 -34.02 6.71 14.81
C GLU A 25 -33.66 5.67 13.75
N ILE A 26 -33.08 6.14 12.63
CA ILE A 26 -32.57 5.25 11.59
C ILE A 26 -31.37 4.48 12.14
N TYR A 27 -31.48 3.16 12.18
CA TYR A 27 -30.40 2.29 12.63
C TYR A 27 -29.10 2.56 11.85
N SER A 28 -28.04 2.86 12.59
CA SER A 28 -26.68 2.98 12.08
C SER A 28 -25.72 2.17 12.94
N SER A 29 -24.90 1.33 12.29
CA SER A 29 -23.89 0.48 12.94
C SER A 29 -22.81 1.26 13.68
N GLU A 30 -22.60 2.54 13.32
CA GLU A 30 -21.62 3.41 13.98
C GLU A 30 -22.16 4.03 15.28
N ARG A 31 -23.42 4.46 15.27
CA ARG A 31 -24.09 5.05 16.44
C ARG A 31 -24.51 3.97 17.45
N HIS A 32 -25.02 2.84 16.97
CA HIS A 32 -25.56 1.75 17.79
C HIS A 32 -24.56 0.60 18.00
N LYS A 33 -23.26 0.89 18.17
CA LYS A 33 -22.21 -0.13 18.39
C LYS A 33 -22.47 -1.00 19.63
N ARG A 34 -23.16 -0.47 20.64
CA ARG A 34 -23.51 -1.20 21.89
C ARG A 34 -24.59 -2.28 21.67
N HIS A 35 -25.41 -2.13 20.62
CA HIS A 35 -26.48 -3.06 20.25
C HIS A 35 -26.14 -3.93 19.04
N THR A 36 -25.00 -3.68 18.40
CA THR A 36 -24.58 -4.36 17.18
C THR A 36 -23.56 -5.46 17.47
N LEU A 37 -23.76 -6.62 16.84
CA LEU A 37 -22.86 -7.76 16.86
C LEU A 37 -22.00 -7.76 15.60
N PHE A 38 -20.70 -8.03 15.73
CA PHE A 38 -19.76 -7.97 14.61
C PHE A 38 -19.30 -9.37 14.19
N CYS A 39 -19.03 -9.57 12.90
CA CYS A 39 -18.46 -10.81 12.42
C CYS A 39 -17.05 -11.02 12.98
N GLY A 40 -16.76 -12.20 13.53
CA GLY A 40 -15.46 -12.51 14.17
C GLY A 40 -15.47 -12.43 15.70
N THR A 41 -16.63 -12.20 16.31
CA THR A 41 -16.81 -12.20 17.77
C THR A 41 -17.43 -13.51 18.22
N SER A 42 -16.96 -14.10 19.32
CA SER A 42 -17.58 -15.28 19.93
C SER A 42 -18.56 -14.86 21.03
N VAL A 43 -19.71 -15.53 21.06
CA VAL A 43 -20.69 -15.41 22.15
C VAL A 43 -20.21 -16.27 23.31
N ILE A 44 -20.02 -15.69 24.49
CA ILE A 44 -19.68 -16.46 25.69
C ILE A 44 -20.96 -16.84 26.45
N GLN A 45 -21.82 -15.85 26.68
CA GLN A 45 -23.01 -16.04 27.49
C GLN A 45 -24.17 -15.17 27.00
N THR A 46 -25.32 -15.81 26.81
CA THR A 46 -26.62 -15.16 26.65
C THR A 46 -27.32 -15.09 28.01
N ARG A 47 -27.95 -13.95 28.30
CA ARG A 47 -28.88 -13.81 29.42
C ARG A 47 -30.26 -13.65 28.82
N TYR A 48 -31.13 -14.61 29.12
CA TYR A 48 -32.53 -14.56 28.73
C TYR A 48 -33.29 -13.81 29.82
N TYR A 49 -34.02 -12.76 29.46
CA TYR A 49 -34.96 -12.11 30.37
C TYR A 49 -36.34 -12.71 30.07
N GLY A 50 -36.87 -13.54 30.97
CA GLY A 50 -38.12 -14.28 30.76
C GLY A 50 -37.94 -15.65 30.08
N LYS A 51 -38.98 -16.11 29.35
CA LYS A 51 -39.01 -17.38 28.57
C LYS A 51 -38.58 -17.22 27.11
N GLU A 52 -38.14 -16.04 26.68
CA GLU A 52 -37.85 -15.76 25.28
C GLU A 52 -36.40 -16.05 24.91
N GLN A 53 -36.19 -16.59 23.71
CA GLN A 53 -34.86 -16.84 23.15
C GLN A 53 -34.21 -15.54 22.67
N VAL A 54 -32.87 -15.46 22.71
CA VAL A 54 -32.13 -14.29 22.18
C VAL A 54 -32.13 -14.36 20.66
N LEU A 55 -32.89 -13.46 20.05
CA LEU A 55 -32.95 -13.28 18.60
C LEU A 55 -32.13 -12.05 18.19
N ALA A 56 -31.55 -12.10 16.98
CA ALA A 56 -30.81 -10.99 16.39
C ALA A 56 -31.12 -10.89 14.89
N VAL A 57 -31.11 -9.67 14.38
CA VAL A 57 -31.33 -9.39 12.95
C VAL A 57 -30.00 -9.18 12.24
N VAL A 58 -29.84 -9.81 11.08
CA VAL A 58 -28.63 -9.66 10.25
C VAL A 58 -28.73 -8.36 9.45
N VAL A 59 -27.82 -7.42 9.73
CA VAL A 59 -27.77 -6.13 9.02
C VAL A 59 -26.91 -6.20 7.76
N ARG A 60 -25.75 -6.87 7.82
CA ARG A 60 -24.78 -6.96 6.72
C ARG A 60 -24.20 -8.37 6.62
N THR A 61 -23.93 -8.82 5.40
CA THR A 61 -23.36 -10.14 5.09
C THR A 61 -22.13 -10.04 4.19
N GLY A 62 -21.31 -11.10 4.14
CA GLY A 62 -20.15 -11.21 3.26
C GLY A 62 -19.13 -10.06 3.41
N PHE A 63 -18.64 -9.55 2.27
CA PHE A 63 -17.65 -8.46 2.19
C PHE A 63 -18.19 -7.09 2.64
N SER A 64 -19.49 -6.96 2.90
CA SER A 64 -20.11 -5.74 3.46
C SER A 64 -19.99 -5.66 4.99
N THR A 65 -19.62 -6.77 5.65
CA THR A 65 -19.33 -6.78 7.10
C THR A 65 -18.00 -6.09 7.39
N ALA A 66 -17.82 -5.57 8.61
CA ALA A 66 -16.55 -4.93 9.01
C ALA A 66 -15.33 -5.84 8.81
N LYS A 67 -15.43 -7.13 9.16
CA LYS A 67 -14.36 -8.11 8.91
C LYS A 67 -14.14 -8.35 7.41
N GLY A 68 -15.22 -8.45 6.64
CA GLY A 68 -15.14 -8.65 5.19
C GLY A 68 -14.48 -7.46 4.48
N GLU A 69 -14.80 -6.23 4.89
CA GLU A 69 -14.18 -5.03 4.36
C GLU A 69 -12.68 -4.95 4.68
N LEU A 70 -12.28 -5.32 5.91
CA LEU A 70 -10.87 -5.45 6.27
C LEU A 70 -10.14 -6.47 5.39
N VAL A 71 -10.70 -7.67 5.22
CA VAL A 71 -10.12 -8.70 4.33
C VAL A 71 -10.00 -8.20 2.89
N ARG A 72 -11.03 -7.50 2.39
CA ARG A 72 -11.00 -6.88 1.05
C ARG A 72 -9.87 -5.84 0.93
N SER A 73 -9.65 -5.03 1.97
CA SER A 73 -8.59 -4.02 1.96
C SER A 73 -7.18 -4.63 2.02
N ILE A 74 -7.04 -5.80 2.63
CA ILE A 74 -5.79 -6.58 2.66
C ILE A 74 -5.54 -7.23 1.29
N LEU A 75 -6.59 -7.79 0.66
CA LEU A 75 -6.48 -8.46 -0.64
C LEU A 75 -6.25 -7.47 -1.79
N PHE A 76 -6.88 -6.30 -1.71
CA PHE A 76 -6.74 -5.21 -2.67
C PHE A 76 -6.18 -3.98 -1.97
N PRO A 77 -4.89 -3.99 -1.60
CA PRO A 77 -4.27 -2.82 -1.00
C PRO A 77 -4.37 -1.67 -2.00
N ARG A 78 -4.75 -0.48 -1.54
CA ARG A 78 -4.67 0.72 -2.38
C ARG A 78 -3.23 0.86 -2.88
N SER A 79 -3.08 1.22 -4.16
CA SER A 79 -1.77 1.41 -4.77
C SER A 79 -0.98 2.45 -3.97
N ILE A 80 0.07 2.00 -3.29
CA ILE A 80 1.02 2.88 -2.64
C ILE A 80 1.86 3.46 -3.78
N VAL A 81 1.60 4.70 -4.16
CA VAL A 81 2.41 5.38 -5.17
C VAL A 81 3.81 5.53 -4.60
N PHE A 82 4.75 4.73 -5.12
CA PHE A 82 6.13 4.74 -4.68
C PHE A 82 6.77 6.07 -5.12
N LYS A 83 6.85 7.03 -4.19
CA LYS A 83 7.48 8.35 -4.40
C LYS A 83 8.89 8.26 -4.99
N PHE A 84 9.58 7.15 -4.76
CA PHE A 84 10.91 6.92 -5.32
C PHE A 84 10.88 6.66 -6.83
N TYR A 85 9.93 5.86 -7.33
CA TYR A 85 9.77 5.64 -8.77
C TYR A 85 9.37 6.94 -9.48
N ASP A 86 8.48 7.71 -8.86
CA ASP A 86 8.09 9.03 -9.37
C ASP A 86 9.28 10.01 -9.45
N ALA A 87 10.14 10.02 -8.42
CA ALA A 87 11.36 10.81 -8.43
C ALA A 87 12.37 10.33 -9.50
N SER A 88 12.53 9.02 -9.67
CA SER A 88 13.39 8.45 -10.74
C SER A 88 12.86 8.79 -12.13
N MET A 89 11.54 8.76 -12.33
CA MET A 89 10.92 9.14 -13.61
C MET A 89 11.14 10.63 -13.92
N LYS A 90 10.99 11.51 -12.93
CA LYS A 90 11.30 12.94 -13.07
C LYS A 90 12.78 13.18 -13.42
N PHE A 91 13.69 12.44 -12.81
CA PHE A 91 15.12 12.51 -13.13
C PHE A 91 15.40 12.09 -14.58
N ILE A 92 14.81 10.99 -15.05
CA ILE A 92 14.93 10.52 -16.44
C ILE A 92 14.40 11.57 -17.42
N GLN A 93 13.28 12.22 -17.10
CA GLN A 93 12.71 13.28 -17.94
C GLN A 93 13.67 14.48 -18.08
N ILE A 94 14.31 14.92 -16.99
CA ILE A 94 15.28 16.02 -17.03
C ILE A 94 16.51 15.63 -17.86
N MET A 95 17.03 14.41 -17.67
CA MET A 95 18.13 13.86 -18.45
C MET A 95 17.80 13.80 -19.95
N PHE A 96 16.57 13.44 -20.31
CA PHE A 96 16.10 13.42 -21.69
C PHE A 96 16.09 14.81 -22.33
N VAL A 97 15.65 15.85 -21.61
CA VAL A 97 15.67 17.23 -22.13
C VAL A 97 17.09 17.70 -22.43
N ILE A 98 18.03 17.46 -21.50
CA ILE A 98 19.44 17.81 -21.69
C ILE A 98 20.05 17.05 -22.88
N SER A 99 19.74 15.75 -23.00
CA SER A 99 20.14 14.92 -24.13
C SER A 99 19.62 15.47 -25.47
N SER A 100 18.35 15.87 -25.51
CA SER A 100 17.72 16.41 -26.71
C SER A 100 18.41 17.69 -27.17
N ILE A 101 18.78 18.60 -26.26
CA ILE A 101 19.54 19.81 -26.59
C ILE A 101 20.92 19.46 -27.15
N GLY A 102 21.64 18.54 -26.49
CA GLY A 102 22.96 18.08 -26.95
C GLY A 102 22.90 17.41 -28.33
N MET A 103 21.85 16.62 -28.58
CA MET A 103 21.61 15.96 -29.85
C MET A 103 21.25 16.95 -30.96
N SER A 104 20.40 17.95 -30.69
CA SER A 104 20.09 19.01 -31.64
C SER A 104 21.33 19.82 -32.03
N TYR A 105 22.20 20.16 -31.06
CA TYR A 105 23.46 20.85 -31.34
C TYR A 105 24.43 19.99 -32.16
N SER A 106 24.57 18.71 -31.79
CA SER A 106 25.44 17.78 -32.53
C SER A 106 24.94 17.54 -33.97
N LEU A 107 23.62 17.51 -34.18
CA LEU A 107 23.01 17.38 -35.49
C LEU A 107 23.26 18.63 -36.36
N TYR A 108 23.08 19.82 -35.79
CA TYR A 108 23.40 21.08 -36.47
C TYR A 108 24.86 21.13 -36.92
N LEU A 109 25.80 20.79 -36.03
CA LEU A 109 27.22 20.78 -36.37
C LEU A 109 27.58 19.77 -37.45
N HIS A 110 26.87 18.64 -37.52
CA HIS A 110 27.09 17.62 -38.54
C HIS A 110 26.56 18.05 -39.91
N LEU A 111 25.42 18.75 -39.97
CA LEU A 111 24.89 19.35 -41.21
C LEU A 111 25.84 20.40 -41.80
N VAL A 112 26.51 21.18 -40.95
CA VAL A 112 27.45 22.24 -41.41
C VAL A 112 28.81 21.68 -41.85
N ARG A 113 29.19 20.48 -41.39
CA ARG A 113 30.55 19.91 -41.61
C ARG A 113 30.60 18.71 -42.58
N ASP A 114 29.51 18.38 -43.27
CA ASP A 114 29.41 17.27 -44.25
C ASP A 114 30.12 15.97 -43.78
N LYS A 115 29.89 15.59 -42.52
CA LYS A 115 30.58 14.46 -41.91
C LYS A 115 29.97 13.11 -42.33
N PRO A 116 30.79 12.04 -42.41
CA PRO A 116 30.30 10.71 -42.75
C PRO A 116 29.29 10.20 -41.72
N ILE A 117 28.17 9.67 -42.22
CA ILE A 117 26.97 9.25 -41.47
C ILE A 117 27.31 8.30 -40.31
N VAL A 118 28.30 7.42 -40.50
CA VAL A 118 28.77 6.47 -39.49
C VAL A 118 29.26 7.18 -38.21
N THR A 119 29.96 8.31 -38.35
CA THR A 119 30.46 9.08 -37.19
C THR A 119 29.33 9.79 -36.44
N THR A 120 28.27 10.20 -37.14
CA THR A 120 27.04 10.76 -36.54
C THR A 120 26.33 9.73 -35.67
N ILE A 121 26.22 8.49 -36.16
CA ILE A 121 25.56 7.41 -35.44
C ILE A 121 26.30 7.07 -34.14
N ILE A 122 27.63 6.93 -34.20
CA ILE A 122 28.45 6.61 -33.02
C ILE A 122 28.35 7.74 -31.97
N ARG A 123 28.43 9.01 -32.39
CA ARG A 123 28.28 10.18 -31.50
C ARG A 123 26.91 10.25 -30.83
N THR A 124 25.86 9.92 -31.58
CA THR A 124 24.49 9.90 -31.08
C THR A 124 24.31 8.81 -30.02
N LEU A 125 24.85 7.61 -30.28
CA LEU A 125 24.78 6.48 -29.36
C LEU A 125 25.53 6.78 -28.05
N ASP A 126 26.68 7.45 -28.13
CA ASP A 126 27.46 7.90 -26.98
C ASP A 126 26.66 8.83 -26.04
N ILE A 127 25.97 9.83 -26.61
CA ILE A 127 25.10 10.75 -25.85
C ILE A 127 24.00 9.98 -25.10
N VAL A 128 23.35 9.01 -25.76
CA VAL A 128 22.30 8.19 -25.14
C VAL A 128 22.85 7.37 -23.97
N THR A 129 24.03 6.75 -24.13
CA THR A 129 24.67 5.96 -23.07
C THR A 129 25.18 6.79 -21.89
N ILE A 130 25.55 8.05 -22.10
CA ILE A 130 25.93 9.00 -21.05
C ILE A 130 24.71 9.43 -20.23
N VAL A 131 23.57 9.64 -20.89
CA VAL A 131 22.34 10.16 -20.28
C VAL A 131 21.63 9.11 -19.44
N VAL A 132 21.59 7.88 -19.93
CA VAL A 132 21.07 6.73 -19.17
C VAL A 132 22.19 5.71 -19.04
N PRO A 133 23.12 5.90 -18.08
CA PRO A 133 24.15 4.90 -17.86
C PRO A 133 23.44 3.60 -17.42
N PRO A 134 23.62 2.48 -18.13
CA PRO A 134 23.00 1.20 -17.77
C PRO A 134 23.42 0.73 -16.36
N ALA A 135 24.53 1.28 -15.85
CA ALA A 135 25.01 1.10 -14.49
C ALA A 135 24.02 1.60 -13.42
N LEU A 136 23.20 2.61 -13.68
CA LEU A 136 22.35 3.22 -12.65
C LEU A 136 21.15 2.33 -12.28
N PRO A 137 20.32 1.83 -13.22
CA PRO A 137 19.29 0.83 -12.91
C PRO A 137 19.87 -0.48 -12.38
N ALA A 138 21.03 -0.90 -12.90
CA ALA A 138 21.73 -2.09 -12.44
C ALA A 138 22.17 -1.96 -10.97
N ALA A 139 22.80 -0.85 -10.60
CA ALA A 139 23.23 -0.58 -9.23
C ALA A 139 22.04 -0.56 -8.25
N MET A 140 20.92 0.05 -8.63
CA MET A 140 19.69 0.07 -7.81
C MET A 140 19.14 -1.35 -7.57
N THR A 141 19.15 -2.19 -8.60
CA THR A 141 18.67 -3.56 -8.52
C THR A 141 19.58 -4.43 -7.64
N VAL A 142 20.90 -4.35 -7.86
CA VAL A 142 21.91 -5.08 -7.06
C VAL A 142 21.87 -4.66 -5.60
N GLY A 143 21.77 -3.36 -5.32
CA GLY A 143 21.66 -2.84 -3.96
C GLY A 143 20.42 -3.38 -3.23
N THR A 144 19.27 -3.41 -3.91
CA THR A 144 18.03 -3.95 -3.34
C THR A 144 18.12 -5.46 -3.12
N TYR A 145 18.71 -6.20 -4.07
CA TYR A 145 18.92 -7.64 -3.96
C TYR A 145 19.84 -8.00 -2.78
N TYR A 146 20.95 -7.27 -2.63
CA TYR A 146 21.88 -7.47 -1.51
C TYR A 146 21.20 -7.22 -0.16
N ALA A 147 20.43 -6.14 -0.04
CA ALA A 147 19.66 -5.82 1.15
C ALA A 147 18.62 -6.90 1.48
N GLN A 148 17.91 -7.41 0.47
CA GLN A 148 16.95 -8.51 0.64
C GLN A 148 17.63 -9.79 1.10
N ASN A 149 18.77 -10.16 0.52
CA ASN A 149 19.51 -11.36 0.92
C ASN A 149 20.02 -11.25 2.36
N ARG A 150 20.49 -10.06 2.77
CA ARG A 150 20.89 -9.79 4.17
C ARG A 150 19.73 -9.97 5.14
N LEU A 151 18.55 -9.45 4.83
CA LEU A 151 17.34 -9.60 5.64
C LEU A 151 16.87 -11.06 5.71
N LYS A 152 16.97 -11.80 4.60
CA LYS A 152 16.62 -13.23 4.55
C LYS A 152 17.49 -14.06 5.48
N LYS A 153 18.79 -13.76 5.61
CA LYS A 153 19.69 -14.42 6.58
C LYS A 153 19.27 -14.20 8.04
N MET A 154 18.54 -13.11 8.32
CA MET A 154 17.98 -12.81 9.65
C MET A 154 16.56 -13.37 9.83
N GLY A 155 16.04 -14.17 8.88
CA GLY A 155 14.68 -14.71 8.93
C GLY A 155 13.58 -13.72 8.53
N ILE A 156 13.92 -12.54 8.00
CA ILE A 156 12.96 -11.51 7.57
C ILE A 156 12.70 -11.65 6.07
N PHE A 157 11.48 -12.02 5.69
CA PHE A 157 11.08 -12.21 4.30
C PHE A 157 10.36 -10.97 3.75
N CYS A 158 10.95 -10.32 2.76
CA CYS A 158 10.35 -9.17 2.07
C CYS A 158 9.60 -9.63 0.81
N ILE A 159 8.29 -9.39 0.74
CA ILE A 159 7.44 -9.71 -0.43
C ILE A 159 7.64 -8.69 -1.56
N SER A 160 7.97 -7.44 -1.21
CA SER A 160 8.12 -6.34 -2.17
C SER A 160 9.47 -5.64 -1.97
N PRO A 161 10.48 -5.92 -2.83
CA PRO A 161 11.81 -5.33 -2.73
C PRO A 161 11.85 -3.79 -2.72
N PRO A 162 11.03 -3.06 -3.49
CA PRO A 162 11.00 -1.59 -3.44
C PRO A 162 10.67 -0.99 -2.07
N ARG A 163 9.95 -1.74 -1.21
CA ARG A 163 9.61 -1.28 0.15
C ARG A 163 10.83 -1.20 1.06
N ILE A 164 11.88 -1.99 0.80
CA ILE A 164 13.13 -1.98 1.58
C ILE A 164 13.77 -0.58 1.57
N ASN A 165 13.75 0.10 0.41
CA ASN A 165 14.28 1.46 0.28
C ASN A 165 13.41 2.52 0.99
N VAL A 166 12.11 2.24 1.16
CA VAL A 166 11.19 3.13 1.87
C VAL A 166 11.39 3.05 3.38
N CYS A 167 11.77 1.89 3.91
CA CYS A 167 12.03 1.70 5.34
C CYS A 167 13.10 2.65 5.90
N GLY A 168 14.08 3.06 5.08
CA GLY A 168 15.10 4.04 5.46
C GLY A 168 14.61 5.50 5.55
N LYS A 169 13.36 5.78 5.14
CA LYS A 169 12.75 7.13 5.16
C LYS A 169 11.56 7.24 6.13
N LEU A 170 11.37 6.26 7.00
CA LEU A 170 10.29 6.27 7.99
C LEU A 170 10.52 7.38 9.02
N LYS A 171 9.47 8.15 9.31
CA LYS A 171 9.48 9.21 10.35
C LYS A 171 8.69 8.81 11.60
N LEU A 172 7.79 7.85 11.48
CA LEU A 172 6.92 7.38 12.55
C LEU A 172 6.88 5.85 12.48
N VAL A 173 7.02 5.20 13.63
CA VAL A 173 6.82 3.76 13.80
C VAL A 173 5.70 3.58 14.81
N CYS A 174 4.59 3.00 14.38
CA CYS A 174 3.49 2.65 15.26
C CYS A 174 3.68 1.21 15.72
N PHE A 175 3.69 1.00 17.04
CA PHE A 175 3.71 -0.34 17.64
C PHE A 175 2.29 -0.68 18.09
N ASP A 176 1.84 -1.88 17.73
CA ASP A 176 0.66 -2.49 18.35
C ASP A 176 1.06 -3.04 19.72
N LYS A 177 0.16 -2.94 20.70
CA LYS A 177 0.44 -3.30 22.10
C LYS A 177 0.24 -4.79 22.36
#